data_AF-A0A2W6P961-F1
#
_entry.id   AF-A0A2W6P961-F1
#
_cell.length_a   1.000
_cell.length_b   1.000
_cell.length_c   1.000
_cell.angle_alpha   90.00
_cell.angle_beta   90.00
_cell.angle_gamma   90.00
#
_symmetry.space_group_name_H-M   'P 1'
#
loop_
_entity.id
_entity.type
_entity.pdbx_description
1 polymer ?
#
loop_
_entity_poly.entity_id
_entity_poly.type
_entity_poly.pdbx_seq_one_letter_code
_entity_poly.pdbx_strand_id
1 'polypeptide(L)' 'MSRKEQQEIAERFIRQLGIRTPSTEQPIEFLSGGNQQKVLLSRWLLTRPQFLILDAPTRGI' A
#
# COMPACT_ATOMS: atom_id res chain seq x y z
N MET A 1 -3.73 9.09 -14.44
CA MET A 1 -2.34 8.97 -13.98
C MET A 1 -1.55 8.25 -15.06
N SER A 2 -0.42 8.80 -15.46
CA SER A 2 0.55 8.11 -16.30
C SER A 2 1.19 6.94 -15.54
N ARG A 3 1.75 5.99 -16.28
CA ARG A 3 2.48 4.85 -15.69
C ARG A 3 3.65 5.32 -14.81
N LYS A 4 4.33 6.39 -15.21
CA LYS A 4 5.42 6.99 -14.45
C LYS A 4 4.94 7.52 -13.09
N GLU A 5 3.83 8.24 -13.06
CA GLU A 5 3.27 8.74 -11.79
C GLU A 5 2.82 7.60 -10.87
N GLN A 6 2.26 6.52 -11.42
CA GLN A 6 1.90 5.34 -10.62
C GLN A 6 3.14 4.68 -9.99
N GLN A 7 4.22 4.53 -10.76
CA GLN A 7 5.50 4.01 -10.30
C GLN A 7 6.06 4.84 -9.15
N GLU A 8 6.10 6.17 -9.31
CA GLU A 8 6.63 7.09 -8.31
C GLU A 8 5.82 7.05 -7.01
N ILE A 9 4.49 6.95 -7.10
CA ILE A 9 3.62 6.80 -5.92
C ILE A 9 3.84 5.46 -5.22
N ALA A 10 3.90 4.37 -5.98
CA ALA A 10 4.13 3.03 -5.43
C ALA A 10 5.47 2.98 -4.69
N GLU A 11 6.54 3.45 -5.33
CA GLU A 11 7.87 3.52 -4.73
C GLU A 11 7.91 4.39 -3.46
N ARG A 12 7.23 5.54 -3.47
CA ARG A 12 7.14 6.41 -2.29
C ARG A 12 6.55 5.65 -1.11
N PHE A 13 5.41 4.97 -1.30
CA PHE A 13 4.75 4.25 -0.21
C PHE A 13 5.47 2.96 0.19
N ILE A 14 6.14 2.28 -0.74
CA ILE A 14 7.01 1.14 -0.44
C ILE A 14 8.08 1.56 0.56
N ARG A 15 8.75 2.70 0.30
CA ARG A 15 9.77 3.25 1.19
C ARG A 15 9.16 3.73 2.52
N GLN A 16 8.09 4.53 2.47
CA GLN A 16 7.50 5.14 3.67
C GLN A 16 6.91 4.11 4.65
N LEU A 17 6.27 3.05 4.15
CA LEU A 17 5.61 2.03 4.99
C LEU A 17 6.49 0.80 5.21
N GLY A 18 7.67 0.75 4.58
CA GLY A 18 8.57 -0.41 4.62
C GLY A 18 7.89 -1.67 4.09
N ILE A 19 7.24 -1.58 2.92
CA ILE A 19 6.63 -2.72 2.24
C ILE A 19 7.75 -3.56 1.65
N ARG A 20 7.87 -4.81 2.09
CA ARG A 20 8.81 -5.79 1.53
C ARG A 20 8.15 -6.44 0.33
N THR A 21 8.61 -6.06 -0.85
CA THR A 21 8.16 -6.61 -2.14
C THR A 21 9.36 -6.71 -3.09
N PRO A 22 9.45 -7.75 -3.94
CA PRO A 22 10.52 -7.86 -4.95
C PRO A 22 10.39 -6.81 -6.07
N SER A 23 9.18 -6.30 -6.33
CA SER A 23 8.94 -5.23 -7.31
C SER A 23 7.61 -4.51 -7.07
N THR A 24 7.38 -3.39 -7.76
CA THR A 24 6.10 -2.67 -7.77
C THR A 24 4.99 -3.40 -8.50
N GLU A 25 5.33 -4.39 -9.32
CA GLU A 25 4.41 -5.17 -10.16
C GLU A 25 4.06 -6.54 -9.53
N GLN A 26 4.62 -6.85 -8.36
CA GLN A 26 4.32 -8.08 -7.62
C GLN A 26 2.84 -8.10 -7.22
N PRO A 27 2.07 -9.15 -7.59
CA PRO A 27 0.69 -9.28 -7.14
C PRO A 27 0.59 -9.33 -5.62
N ILE A 28 -0.36 -8.57 -5.07
CA ILE A 28 -0.49 -8.35 -3.62
C ILE A 28 -0.81 -9.65 -2.86
N GLU A 29 -1.56 -10.58 -3.47
CA GLU A 29 -1.96 -11.83 -2.83
C GLU A 29 -0.77 -12.73 -2.44
N PHE A 30 0.39 -12.52 -3.07
CA PHE A 30 1.61 -13.28 -2.78
C PHE A 30 2.52 -12.60 -1.75
N LEU A 31 2.17 -11.40 -1.26
CA LEU A 31 2.88 -10.77 -0.15
C LEU A 31 2.43 -11.39 1.18
N SER A 32 3.25 -11.29 2.23
CA SER A 32 2.81 -11.66 3.57
C SER A 32 1.68 -10.76 4.05
N GLY A 33 0.76 -11.26 4.88
CA GLY A 33 -0.39 -10.49 5.38
C GLY A 33 -0.02 -9.10 5.92
N GLY A 34 1.07 -8.99 6.70
CA GLY A 34 1.56 -7.68 7.17
C GLY A 34 1.97 -6.71 6.05
N ASN A 35 2.53 -7.20 4.93
CA ASN A 35 2.82 -6.36 3.76
C ASN A 35 1.56 -6.04 2.95
N GLN A 36 0.60 -6.98 2.86
CA GLN A 36 -0.70 -6.72 2.24
C GLN A 36 -1.44 -5.59 2.98
N GLN A 37 -1.45 -5.62 4.31
CA GLN A 37 -2.04 -4.58 5.14
C GLN A 37 -1.39 -3.21 4.90
N LYS A 38 -0.05 -3.15 4.78
CA LYS A 38 0.67 -1.90 4.45
C LYS A 38 0.32 -1.37 3.06
N VAL A 39 0.18 -2.25 2.05
CA VAL A 39 -0.25 -1.84 0.71
C VAL A 39 -1.66 -1.26 0.76
N LEU A 40 -2.59 -1.89 1.48
CA LEU A 40 -3.96 -1.36 1.64
C LEU A 40 -3.98 -0.02 2.38
N LEU A 41 -3.16 0.13 3.43
CA LEU A 41 -2.98 1.41 4.12
C LEU A 41 -2.50 2.50 3.17
N SER A 42 -1.55 2.19 2.28
CA SER A 42 -1.04 3.14 1.30
C SER A 42 -2.14 3.67 0.37
N ARG A 43 -3.09 2.81 -0.02
CA ARG A 43 -4.24 3.17 -0.86
C ARG A 43 -5.16 4.16 -0.17
N TRP A 44 -5.40 4.02 1.13
CA TRP A 44 -6.19 4.98 1.90
C TRP A 44 -5.42 6.29 2.13
N LEU A 45 -4.12 6.23 2.44
CA LEU A 45 -3.30 7.44 2.60
C LEU A 45 -3.16 8.23 1.30
N LEU A 46 -3.22 7.56 0.14
CA LEU A 46 -3.17 8.22 -1.16
C LEU A 46 -4.33 9.18 -1.40
N THR A 47 -5.49 8.97 -0.77
CA THR A 47 -6.64 9.89 -0.87
C THR A 47 -6.43 11.18 -0.07
N ARG A 48 -5.29 11.30 0.64
CA ARG A 48 -4.92 12.44 1.51
C ARG A 48 -6.03 12.79 2.50
N PRO A 49 -6.52 11.81 3.31
CA PRO A 49 -7.59 12.07 4.25
C PRO A 49 -7.12 13.01 5.36
N GLN A 50 -8.01 13.91 5.83
CA GLN A 50 -7.74 14.71 7.03
C GLN A 50 -7.85 13.85 8.30
N PHE A 51 -8.76 12.87 8.30
CA PHE A 51 -8.95 11.90 9.37
C PHE A 51 -9.17 10.51 8.75
N LEU A 52 -8.51 9.50 9.31
CA LEU A 52 -8.66 8.10 8.93
C LEU A 52 -8.98 7.29 10.18
N ILE A 53 -10.20 6.77 10.27
CA ILE A 53 -10.63 5.86 11.34
C ILE A 53 -10.64 4.45 10.78
N LEU A 54 -9.99 3.54 11.49
CA LEU A 54 -9.88 2.14 11.10
C LEU A 54 -10.44 1.27 12.22
N ASP A 55 -11.47 0.49 11.93
CA ASP A 55 -11.96 -0.57 12.82
C ASP A 55 -11.67 -1.93 12.19
N ALA A 56 -10.95 -2.77 12.92
CA ALA A 56 -10.46 -4.08 12.47
C ALA A 56 -10.02 -4.12 10.98
N PRO A 57 -9.17 -3.17 10.52
CA PRO A 57 -8.94 -2.90 9.09
C PRO A 57 -8.25 -4.05 8.33
N THR A 58 -7.87 -5.09 9.04
CA THR A 58 -7.10 -6.23 8.56
C THR A 58 -7.84 -7.56 8.72
N ARG A 59 -9.13 -7.53 9.11
CA ARG A 59 -9.90 -8.75 9.32
C ARG A 59 -10.14 -9.44 7.96
N GLY A 60 -9.69 -10.69 7.82
CA GLY A 60 -9.84 -11.48 6.59
C GLY A 60 -8.72 -11.29 5.56
N ILE A 61 -7.64 -10.59 5.95
CA ILE A 61 -6.37 -10.49 5.22
C ILE A 61 -5.32 -11.29 5.96
#